data_AF-A0A967A6Z7-F1
#
_entry.id   AF-A0A967A6Z7-F1
#
_cell.length_a   1.000
_cell.length_b   1.000
_cell.length_c   1.000
_cell.angle_alpha   90.00
_cell.angle_beta   90.00
_cell.angle_gamma   90.00
#
_symmetry.space_group_name_H-M   'P 1'
#
loop_
_entity.id
_entity.type
_entity.pdbx_description
1 polymer ?
#
loop_
_entity_poly.entity_id
_entity_poly.type
_entity_poly.pdbx_seq_one_letter_code
_entity_poly.pdbx_strand_id
1 'polypeptide(L)'
;MMQTKHESPTVADDPQARDLLRRAFEMTARWPKDFQGFTADLTVNVNGKETRGSVTVKSPREVSVQLGDGDTQKWAQEQLGMIAVHRGPRSFEESDGKYSLTMEEDGHPFGTKLDIHGSNSFYRVKDNRITQINRKMAHPGMNPFAFTINVEESSVTQDKKNLTTKYSVYYYSPTDGKLTNVESFTDTHVRVGACDLPGTRRIITYENNQVVVKNLTFTNHKLL
;
A
#
# COMPACT_ATOMS: atom_id res chain seq x y z
N MET A 1 -5.05 -9.37 -29.65
CA MET A 1 -6.03 -9.29 -28.54
C MET A 1 -6.09 -10.67 -27.88
N MET A 2 -5.46 -10.85 -26.72
CA MET A 2 -5.71 -12.03 -25.89
C MET A 2 -6.77 -11.64 -24.87
N GLN A 3 -7.99 -12.14 -25.05
CA GLN A 3 -9.01 -12.11 -24.02
C GLN A 3 -8.54 -13.02 -22.90
N THR A 4 -8.13 -12.45 -21.77
CA THR A 4 -8.03 -13.16 -20.51
C THR A 4 -9.42 -13.65 -20.15
N LYS A 5 -9.65 -14.95 -20.34
CA LYS A 5 -10.86 -15.64 -19.91
C LYS A 5 -10.91 -15.51 -18.39
N HIS A 6 -11.79 -14.65 -17.86
CA HIS A 6 -12.12 -14.69 -16.43
C HIS A 6 -12.80 -16.04 -16.19
N GLU A 7 -12.06 -16.99 -15.60
CA GLU A 7 -12.69 -18.14 -14.99
C GLU A 7 -13.64 -17.63 -13.92
N SER A 8 -14.92 -17.97 -14.06
CA SER A 8 -15.90 -17.73 -13.03
C SER A 8 -15.40 -18.38 -11.74
N PRO A 9 -15.38 -17.66 -10.60
CA PRO A 9 -14.95 -18.25 -9.35
C PRO A 9 -15.83 -19.47 -9.04
N THR A 10 -15.19 -20.62 -8.81
CA THR A 10 -15.86 -21.87 -8.44
C THR A 10 -16.42 -21.84 -7.02
N VAL A 11 -16.14 -20.77 -6.28
CA VAL A 11 -16.53 -20.55 -4.89
C VAL A 11 -17.65 -19.51 -4.83
N ALA A 12 -18.74 -19.88 -4.16
CA ALA A 12 -19.86 -18.99 -3.90
C ALA A 12 -19.41 -17.82 -3.01
N ASP A 13 -19.89 -16.63 -3.36
CA ASP A 13 -19.57 -15.40 -2.64
C ASP A 13 -20.36 -15.29 -1.34
N ASP A 14 -19.64 -15.05 -0.23
CA ASP A 14 -20.24 -14.88 1.09
C ASP A 14 -20.62 -13.39 1.31
N PRO A 15 -21.92 -13.08 1.50
CA PRO A 15 -22.38 -11.70 1.67
C PRO A 15 -21.86 -11.05 2.97
N GLN A 16 -21.60 -11.82 4.02
CA GLN A 16 -21.05 -11.30 5.27
C GLN A 16 -19.56 -10.98 5.11
N ALA A 17 -18.80 -11.85 4.45
CA ALA A 17 -17.41 -11.60 4.11
C ALA A 17 -17.27 -10.34 3.25
N ARG A 18 -18.16 -10.18 2.26
CA ARG A 18 -18.24 -9.00 1.40
C ARG A 18 -18.54 -7.72 2.17
N ASP A 19 -19.55 -7.73 3.04
CA ASP A 19 -19.89 -6.57 3.85
C ASP A 19 -18.73 -6.16 4.77
N LEU A 20 -18.08 -7.13 5.42
CA LEU A 20 -16.95 -6.90 6.31
C LEU A 20 -15.79 -6.22 5.56
N LEU A 21 -15.41 -6.75 4.39
CA LEU A 21 -14.33 -6.18 3.60
C LEU A 21 -14.72 -4.82 3.00
N ARG A 22 -15.97 -4.66 2.55
CA ARG A 22 -16.50 -3.38 2.04
C ARG A 22 -16.41 -2.29 3.10
N ARG A 23 -16.86 -2.56 4.34
CA ARG A 23 -16.75 -1.60 5.45
C ARG A 23 -15.30 -1.22 5.73
N ALA A 24 -14.39 -2.20 5.78
CA ALA A 24 -12.97 -1.91 5.98
C ALA A 24 -12.36 -1.09 4.82
N PHE A 25 -12.77 -1.39 3.59
CA PHE A 25 -12.37 -0.64 2.41
C PHE A 25 -12.88 0.81 2.48
N GLU A 26 -14.16 1.02 2.76
CA GLU A 26 -14.78 2.34 2.82
C GLU A 26 -14.24 3.17 3.99
N MET A 27 -13.84 2.53 5.08
CA MET A 27 -13.20 3.18 6.21
C MET A 27 -11.72 3.51 5.97
N THR A 28 -11.11 3.02 4.90
CA THR A 28 -9.72 3.39 4.55
C THR A 28 -9.69 4.76 3.90
N ALA A 29 -8.91 5.68 4.44
CA ALA A 29 -8.71 7.02 3.89
C ALA A 29 -8.08 6.94 2.50
N ARG A 30 -8.64 7.67 1.53
CA ARG A 30 -8.12 7.84 0.16
C ARG A 30 -8.25 9.29 -0.24
N TRP A 31 -7.48 9.70 -1.25
CA TRP A 31 -7.67 10.97 -1.91
C TRP A 31 -9.04 11.00 -2.62
N PRO A 32 -9.67 12.18 -2.71
CA PRO A 32 -11.01 12.30 -3.24
C PRO A 32 -11.05 12.00 -4.75
N LYS A 33 -12.25 11.76 -5.29
CA LYS A 33 -12.44 11.34 -6.69
C LYS A 33 -11.97 12.41 -7.69
N ASP A 34 -12.06 13.68 -7.33
CA ASP A 34 -11.63 14.85 -8.08
C ASP A 34 -10.17 15.25 -7.82
N PHE A 35 -9.39 14.38 -7.15
CA PHE A 35 -7.96 14.62 -6.92
C PHE A 35 -7.19 14.74 -8.24
N GLN A 36 -6.63 15.92 -8.50
CA GLN A 36 -5.84 16.21 -9.71
C GLN A 36 -4.33 16.07 -9.48
N GLY A 37 -3.90 15.90 -8.23
CA GLY A 37 -2.51 15.74 -7.85
C GLY A 37 -2.02 16.76 -6.83
N PHE A 38 -0.73 16.64 -6.50
CA PHE A 38 -0.02 17.62 -5.69
C PHE A 38 1.43 17.78 -6.15
N THR A 39 2.00 18.93 -5.82
CA THR A 39 3.45 19.18 -5.84
C THR A 39 3.96 19.39 -4.42
N ALA A 40 5.22 19.05 -4.18
CA ALA A 40 5.91 19.37 -2.93
C ALA A 40 7.42 19.48 -3.16
N ASP A 41 8.10 20.16 -2.23
CA ASP A 41 9.55 20.04 -2.09
C ASP A 41 9.86 18.71 -1.41
N LEU A 42 10.86 18.00 -1.92
CA LEU A 42 11.28 16.68 -1.44
C LEU A 42 12.71 16.74 -0.91
N THR A 43 12.90 16.26 0.31
CA THR A 43 14.22 15.87 0.83
C THR A 43 14.26 14.35 0.98
N VAL A 44 15.27 13.72 0.39
CA VAL A 44 15.57 12.30 0.57
C VAL A 44 16.83 12.18 1.41
N ASN A 45 16.78 11.39 2.49
CA ASN A 45 17.93 11.08 3.32
C ASN A 45 18.20 9.56 3.30
N VAL A 46 19.38 9.14 2.88
CA VAL A 46 19.82 7.74 2.89
C VAL A 46 21.01 7.62 3.83
N ASN A 47 20.84 6.97 4.98
CA ASN A 47 21.88 6.80 6.00
C ASN A 47 22.63 8.11 6.34
N GLY A 48 21.90 9.23 6.43
CA GLY A 48 22.45 10.55 6.75
C GLY A 48 22.86 11.39 5.55
N LYS A 49 22.94 10.83 4.33
CA LYS A 49 23.23 11.60 3.11
C LYS A 49 21.94 12.17 2.52
N GLU A 50 21.87 13.49 2.39
CA GLU A 50 20.68 14.19 1.88
C GLU A 50 20.80 14.59 0.40
N THR A 51 19.70 14.43 -0.32
CA THR A 51 19.46 14.98 -1.65
C THR A 51 18.12 15.72 -1.65
N ARG A 52 18.06 16.89 -2.27
CA ARG A 52 16.85 17.74 -2.31
C ARG A 52 16.39 18.00 -3.72
N GLY A 53 15.11 18.27 -3.87
CA GLY A 53 14.49 18.67 -5.12
C GLY A 53 12.97 18.73 -4.98
N SER A 54 12.24 18.31 -6.00
CA SER A 54 10.78 18.45 -6.04
C SER A 54 10.07 17.21 -6.56
N VAL A 55 8.78 17.12 -6.26
CA VAL A 55 7.90 16.05 -6.73
C VAL A 55 6.61 16.63 -7.30
N THR A 56 6.07 15.94 -8.31
CA THR A 56 4.68 16.04 -8.74
C THR A 56 4.05 14.64 -8.74
N VAL A 57 2.92 14.48 -8.06
CA VAL A 57 2.14 13.23 -8.05
C VAL A 57 0.72 13.53 -8.50
N LYS A 58 0.32 13.01 -9.66
CA LYS A 58 -1.06 13.13 -10.15
C LYS A 58 -1.82 11.82 -10.07
N SER A 59 -1.14 10.73 -10.39
CA SER A 59 -1.69 9.38 -10.34
C SER A 59 -0.57 8.36 -10.12
N PRO A 60 -0.89 7.08 -9.85
CA PRO A 60 0.12 6.02 -9.76
C PRO A 60 1.05 5.91 -10.98
N ARG A 61 0.58 6.33 -12.16
CA ARG A 61 1.33 6.27 -13.42
C ARG A 61 1.95 7.60 -13.82
N GLU A 62 1.63 8.68 -13.10
CA GLU A 62 2.08 10.04 -13.40
C GLU A 62 2.70 10.64 -12.13
N VAL A 63 3.90 10.13 -11.83
CA VAL A 63 4.77 10.58 -10.75
C VAL A 63 6.05 11.10 -11.38
N SER A 64 6.45 12.32 -11.04
CA SER A 64 7.73 12.91 -11.44
C SER A 64 8.48 13.33 -10.19
N VAL A 65 9.73 12.91 -10.10
CA VAL A 65 10.68 13.34 -9.06
C VAL A 65 11.87 13.98 -9.75
N GLN A 66 12.32 15.12 -9.24
CA GLN A 66 13.49 15.84 -9.71
C GLN A 66 14.53 15.86 -8.60
N LEU A 67 15.59 15.06 -8.70
CA LEU A 67 16.72 15.03 -7.76
C LEU A 67 18.03 14.98 -8.54
N GLY A 68 19.12 15.45 -7.92
CA GLY A 68 20.45 15.43 -8.55
C GLY A 68 21.09 14.04 -8.68
N ASP A 69 20.53 13.02 -8.04
CA ASP A 69 21.03 11.64 -8.05
C ASP A 69 20.01 10.70 -8.69
N GLY A 70 20.39 10.07 -9.82
CA GLY A 70 19.48 9.30 -10.67
C GLY A 70 18.90 8.06 -10.00
N ASP A 71 19.70 7.34 -9.22
CA ASP A 71 19.25 6.14 -8.51
C ASP A 71 18.28 6.49 -7.37
N THR A 72 18.60 7.52 -6.59
CA THR A 72 17.72 8.06 -5.54
C THR A 72 16.42 8.60 -6.14
N GLN A 73 16.49 9.28 -7.29
CA GLN A 73 15.31 9.76 -8.02
C GLN A 73 14.39 8.62 -8.41
N LYS A 74 14.94 7.58 -9.05
CA LYS A 74 14.17 6.42 -9.48
C LYS A 74 13.50 5.73 -8.28
N TRP A 75 14.26 5.48 -7.22
CA TRP A 75 13.74 4.88 -6.00
C TRP A 75 12.62 5.72 -5.36
N ALA A 76 12.82 7.03 -5.22
CA ALA A 76 11.81 7.91 -4.65
C ALA A 76 10.53 7.93 -5.51
N GLN A 77 10.67 7.93 -6.83
CA GLN A 77 9.55 7.87 -7.77
C GLN A 77 8.77 6.55 -7.64
N GLU A 78 9.45 5.41 -7.47
CA GLU A 78 8.81 4.11 -7.21
C GLU A 78 8.02 4.12 -5.88
N GLN A 79 8.60 4.67 -4.81
CA GLN A 79 7.93 4.78 -3.51
C GLN A 79 6.67 5.66 -3.57
N LEU A 80 6.75 6.79 -4.28
CA LEU A 80 5.62 7.68 -4.49
C LEU A 80 4.54 7.07 -5.37
N GLY A 81 4.94 6.30 -6.39
CA GLY A 81 4.02 5.48 -7.18
C GLY A 81 3.25 4.49 -6.30
N MET A 82 3.94 3.78 -5.39
CA MET A 82 3.29 2.89 -4.43
C MET A 82 2.31 3.63 -3.51
N ILE A 83 2.68 4.77 -2.96
CA ILE A 83 1.76 5.61 -2.17
C ILE A 83 0.52 5.92 -3.01
N ALA A 84 0.69 6.43 -4.22
CA ALA A 84 -0.42 6.79 -5.09
C ALA A 84 -1.33 5.59 -5.42
N VAL A 85 -0.77 4.36 -5.61
CA VAL A 85 -1.59 3.14 -5.82
C VAL A 85 -2.55 2.90 -4.66
N HIS A 86 -2.09 3.09 -3.42
CA HIS A 86 -2.89 2.81 -2.23
C HIS A 86 -3.81 3.96 -1.82
N ARG A 87 -3.40 5.21 -2.10
CA ARG A 87 -4.10 6.42 -1.69
C ARG A 87 -5.05 6.96 -2.76
N GLY A 88 -4.82 6.66 -4.03
CA GLY A 88 -5.63 7.16 -5.14
C GLY A 88 -7.09 6.72 -5.06
N PRO A 89 -8.00 7.49 -5.69
CA PRO A 89 -9.42 7.19 -5.70
C PRO A 89 -9.69 5.87 -6.42
N ARG A 90 -10.53 5.01 -5.83
CA ARG A 90 -11.04 3.77 -6.44
C ARG A 90 -12.27 3.26 -5.69
N SER A 91 -13.14 2.52 -6.36
CA SER A 91 -14.28 1.83 -5.73
C SER A 91 -13.90 0.47 -5.17
N PHE A 92 -14.75 -0.06 -4.28
CA PHE A 92 -14.61 -1.41 -3.77
C PHE A 92 -14.81 -2.43 -4.91
N GLU A 93 -15.82 -2.21 -5.75
CA GLU A 93 -16.21 -3.03 -6.89
C GLU A 93 -15.06 -3.23 -7.89
N GLU A 94 -14.32 -2.16 -8.21
CA GLU A 94 -13.17 -2.24 -9.14
C GLU A 94 -11.92 -2.88 -8.50
N SER A 95 -11.89 -2.94 -7.16
CA SER A 95 -10.76 -3.43 -6.37
C SER A 95 -10.98 -4.89 -5.94
N ASP A 96 -11.18 -5.13 -4.64
CA ASP A 96 -11.33 -6.47 -4.07
C ASP A 96 -12.77 -7.01 -4.26
N GLY A 97 -13.74 -6.11 -4.47
CA GLY A 97 -15.15 -6.44 -4.66
C GLY A 97 -15.46 -7.18 -5.97
N LYS A 98 -14.54 -7.21 -6.94
CA LYS A 98 -14.72 -8.01 -8.18
C LYS A 98 -14.50 -9.50 -7.98
N TYR A 99 -13.94 -9.91 -6.84
CA TYR A 99 -13.65 -11.31 -6.52
C TYR A 99 -14.76 -11.92 -5.66
N SER A 100 -14.87 -13.25 -5.67
CA SER A 100 -15.61 -13.97 -4.63
C SER A 100 -14.86 -13.91 -3.32
N LEU A 101 -15.60 -13.72 -2.22
CA LEU A 101 -15.06 -13.55 -0.88
C LEU A 101 -15.63 -14.64 0.03
N THR A 102 -14.78 -15.21 0.89
CA THR A 102 -15.20 -16.09 1.99
C THR A 102 -14.47 -15.68 3.25
N MET A 103 -14.96 -16.09 4.42
CA MET A 103 -14.32 -15.76 5.69
C MET A 103 -14.20 -16.95 6.63
N GLU A 104 -13.26 -16.82 7.57
CA GLU A 104 -13.00 -17.78 8.64
C GLU A 104 -12.72 -17.01 9.94
N GLU A 105 -13.42 -17.40 11.01
CA GLU A 105 -13.22 -16.85 12.35
C GLU A 105 -12.37 -17.83 13.19
N ASP A 106 -11.05 -17.66 13.11
CA ASP A 106 -10.05 -18.51 13.78
C ASP A 106 -9.59 -17.97 15.15
N GLY A 107 -10.20 -16.87 15.63
CA GLY A 107 -9.83 -16.21 16.88
C GLY A 107 -8.46 -15.51 16.85
N HIS A 108 -7.85 -15.36 15.67
CA HIS A 108 -6.53 -14.72 15.56
C HIS A 108 -6.56 -13.25 16.02
N PRO A 109 -5.52 -12.74 16.69
CA PRO A 109 -5.52 -11.39 17.27
C PRO A 109 -5.68 -10.25 16.26
N PHE A 110 -5.33 -10.51 14.99
CA PHE A 110 -5.51 -9.58 13.87
C PHE A 110 -6.93 -9.61 13.26
N GLY A 111 -7.82 -10.47 13.76
CA GLY A 111 -9.22 -10.52 13.36
C GLY A 111 -9.53 -11.57 12.29
N THR A 112 -10.79 -11.53 11.84
CA THR A 112 -11.39 -12.44 10.88
C THR A 112 -10.57 -12.52 9.61
N LYS A 113 -10.28 -13.74 9.17
CA LYS A 113 -9.58 -14.00 7.93
C LYS A 113 -10.57 -13.96 6.77
N LEU A 114 -10.22 -13.25 5.71
CA LEU A 114 -11.01 -13.09 4.48
C LEU A 114 -10.19 -13.60 3.30
N ASP A 115 -10.62 -14.68 2.68
CA ASP A 115 -10.00 -15.22 1.46
C ASP A 115 -10.60 -14.51 0.22
N ILE A 116 -9.73 -14.01 -0.67
CA ILE A 116 -10.10 -13.25 -1.86
C ILE A 116 -9.79 -14.10 -3.10
N HIS A 117 -10.77 -14.89 -3.52
CA HIS A 117 -10.62 -15.91 -4.55
C HIS A 117 -10.30 -15.32 -5.92
N GLY A 118 -9.27 -15.83 -6.58
CA GLY A 118 -8.78 -15.31 -7.87
C GLY A 118 -7.76 -14.17 -7.77
N SER A 119 -7.44 -13.71 -6.56
CA SER A 119 -6.39 -12.71 -6.31
C SER A 119 -5.13 -13.28 -5.64
N ASN A 120 -5.12 -14.58 -5.32
CA ASN A 120 -4.09 -15.25 -4.52
C ASN A 120 -3.75 -14.49 -3.22
N SER A 121 -4.78 -13.93 -2.59
CA SER A 121 -4.64 -13.11 -1.39
C SER A 121 -5.65 -13.52 -0.32
N PHE A 122 -5.25 -13.35 0.94
CA PHE A 122 -6.19 -13.29 2.05
C PHE A 122 -5.85 -12.07 2.91
N TYR A 123 -6.87 -11.44 3.49
CA TYR A 123 -6.71 -10.34 4.44
C TYR A 123 -7.12 -10.77 5.83
N ARG A 124 -6.67 -10.05 6.84
CA ARG A 124 -7.31 -10.06 8.16
C ARG A 124 -7.95 -8.71 8.41
N VAL A 125 -9.16 -8.74 8.94
CA VAL A 125 -9.96 -7.54 9.22
C VAL A 125 -10.40 -7.56 10.68
N LYS A 126 -10.23 -6.41 11.34
CA LYS A 126 -10.65 -6.16 12.72
C LYS A 126 -11.06 -4.71 12.85
N ASP A 127 -12.13 -4.42 13.59
CA ASP A 127 -12.59 -3.05 13.87
C ASP A 127 -12.76 -2.17 12.62
N ASN A 128 -13.34 -2.74 11.55
CA ASN A 128 -13.48 -2.12 10.23
C ASN A 128 -12.14 -1.63 9.62
N ARG A 129 -11.04 -2.35 9.88
CA ARG A 129 -9.71 -2.08 9.34
C ARG A 129 -9.07 -3.36 8.81
N ILE A 130 -8.37 -3.25 7.69
CA ILE A 130 -7.45 -4.30 7.24
C ILE A 130 -6.21 -4.21 8.13
N THR A 131 -5.94 -5.29 8.87
CA THR A 131 -4.81 -5.40 9.82
C THR A 131 -3.68 -6.24 9.24
N GLN A 132 -3.98 -7.13 8.29
CA GLN A 132 -3.00 -7.92 7.59
C GLN A 132 -3.39 -8.15 6.14
N ILE A 133 -2.41 -8.12 5.26
CA ILE A 133 -2.55 -8.46 3.85
C ILE A 133 -1.57 -9.56 3.54
N ASN A 134 -2.04 -10.66 2.98
CA ASN A 134 -1.19 -11.69 2.41
C ASN A 134 -1.42 -11.77 0.91
N ARG A 135 -0.35 -11.98 0.14
CA ARG A 135 -0.46 -12.22 -1.29
C ARG A 135 0.67 -13.12 -1.77
N LYS A 136 0.32 -14.05 -2.67
CA LYS A 136 1.27 -14.84 -3.45
C LYS A 136 1.19 -14.39 -4.91
N MET A 137 2.33 -14.00 -5.46
CA MET A 137 2.47 -13.59 -6.85
C MET A 137 3.24 -14.67 -7.61
N ALA A 138 2.62 -15.20 -8.66
CA ALA A 138 3.25 -16.08 -9.63
C ALA A 138 2.83 -15.62 -11.03
N HIS A 139 3.79 -15.28 -11.87
CA HIS A 139 3.54 -14.90 -13.26
C HIS A 139 4.60 -15.54 -14.16
N PRO A 140 4.24 -15.99 -15.38
CA PRO A 140 5.23 -16.50 -16.33
C PRO A 140 6.35 -15.49 -16.56
N GLY A 141 7.61 -15.94 -16.47
CA GLY A 141 8.79 -15.08 -16.63
C GLY A 141 9.21 -14.28 -15.39
N MET A 142 8.56 -14.49 -14.24
CA MET A 142 8.96 -13.88 -12.96
C MET A 142 9.15 -14.96 -11.90
N ASN A 143 10.19 -14.81 -11.06
CA ASN A 143 10.34 -15.65 -9.88
C ASN A 143 9.14 -15.44 -8.95
N PRO A 144 8.43 -16.52 -8.56
CA PRO A 144 7.32 -16.40 -7.62
C PRO A 144 7.79 -15.77 -6.31
N PHE A 145 6.99 -14.86 -5.77
CA PHE A 145 7.25 -14.26 -4.47
C PHE A 145 5.95 -14.12 -3.69
N ALA A 146 6.05 -14.17 -2.37
CA ALA A 146 4.94 -13.92 -1.48
C ALA A 146 5.32 -12.83 -0.49
N PHE A 147 4.30 -12.13 -0.01
CA PHE A 147 4.50 -11.16 1.05
C PHE A 147 3.32 -11.13 2.03
N THR A 148 3.64 -10.75 3.26
CA THR A 148 2.67 -10.39 4.30
C THR A 148 2.93 -8.95 4.73
N ILE A 149 1.90 -8.11 4.70
CA ILE A 149 1.91 -6.77 5.27
C ILE A 149 1.17 -6.82 6.59
N ASN A 150 1.82 -6.42 7.69
CA ASN A 150 1.16 -6.22 8.98
C ASN A 150 0.95 -4.72 9.19
N VAL A 151 -0.29 -4.29 9.34
CA VAL A 151 -0.63 -2.91 9.66
C VAL A 151 -0.62 -2.76 11.18
N GLU A 152 0.42 -2.12 11.70
CA GLU A 152 0.66 -1.98 13.14
C GLU A 152 -0.12 -0.80 13.71
N GLU A 153 -0.08 0.34 13.01
CA GLU A 153 -0.69 1.58 13.50
C GLU A 153 -1.43 2.31 12.37
N SER A 154 -2.46 3.06 12.77
CA SER A 154 -3.15 4.01 11.89
C SER A 154 -3.62 5.19 12.71
N SER A 155 -3.72 6.34 12.05
CA SER A 155 -4.42 7.51 12.57
C SER A 155 -5.85 7.55 12.03
N VAL A 156 -6.70 8.36 12.67
CA VAL A 156 -8.03 8.69 12.18
C VAL A 156 -7.99 10.09 11.58
N THR A 157 -8.39 10.22 10.32
CA THR A 157 -8.42 11.50 9.60
C THR A 157 -9.55 12.40 10.10
N GLN A 158 -9.57 13.66 9.66
CA GLN A 158 -10.67 14.57 9.98
C GLN A 158 -12.03 14.03 9.49
N ASP A 159 -12.02 13.28 8.38
CA ASP A 159 -13.20 12.64 7.77
C ASP A 159 -13.56 11.30 8.43
N LYS A 160 -12.97 11.01 9.60
CA LYS A 160 -13.19 9.79 10.37
C LYS A 160 -12.84 8.50 9.62
N LYS A 161 -11.82 8.55 8.76
CA LYS A 161 -11.27 7.40 8.03
C LYS A 161 -9.94 6.95 8.61
N ASN A 162 -9.62 5.68 8.47
CA ASN A 162 -8.38 5.05 8.90
C ASN A 162 -7.25 5.33 7.91
N LEU A 163 -6.13 5.82 8.42
CA LEU A 163 -4.95 6.19 7.67
C LEU A 163 -3.75 5.42 8.22
N THR A 164 -3.24 4.44 7.47
CA THR A 164 -2.08 3.66 7.87
C THR A 164 -0.87 4.56 8.11
N THR A 165 -0.23 4.42 9.28
CA THR A 165 0.97 5.19 9.67
C THR A 165 2.17 4.30 9.95
N LYS A 166 1.96 3.03 10.28
CA LYS A 166 3.07 2.10 10.55
C LYS A 166 2.71 0.70 10.09
N TYR A 167 3.60 0.08 9.34
CA TYR A 167 3.42 -1.28 8.85
C TYR A 167 4.77 -1.92 8.53
N SER A 168 4.79 -3.24 8.54
CA SER A 168 5.95 -4.02 8.14
C SER A 168 5.56 -4.99 7.01
N VAL A 169 6.46 -5.18 6.06
CA VAL A 169 6.29 -6.10 4.94
C VAL A 169 7.33 -7.21 5.06
N TYR A 170 6.85 -8.46 5.12
CA TYR A 170 7.67 -9.66 5.16
C TYR A 170 7.61 -10.31 3.79
N TYR A 171 8.72 -10.33 3.07
CA TYR A 171 8.84 -11.02 1.79
C TYR A 171 9.42 -12.40 2.02
N TYR A 172 8.85 -13.41 1.38
CA TYR A 172 9.30 -14.79 1.53
C TYR A 172 9.04 -15.59 0.26
N SER A 173 9.80 -16.66 0.12
CA SER A 173 9.64 -17.62 -0.96
C SER A 173 8.34 -18.41 -0.78
N PRO A 174 7.45 -18.45 -1.79
CA PRO A 174 6.17 -19.15 -1.68
C PRO A 174 6.32 -20.68 -1.72
N THR A 175 7.49 -21.22 -2.06
CA THR A 175 7.74 -22.66 -2.20
C THR A 175 8.20 -23.29 -0.88
N ASP A 176 9.09 -22.64 -0.14
CA ASP A 176 9.70 -23.15 1.10
C ASP A 176 9.43 -22.26 2.32
N GLY A 177 8.76 -21.12 2.15
CA GLY A 177 8.43 -20.19 3.23
C GLY A 177 9.62 -19.40 3.76
N LYS A 178 10.80 -19.49 3.13
CA LYS A 178 12.00 -18.81 3.63
C LYS A 178 11.87 -17.30 3.47
N LEU A 179 12.08 -16.58 4.58
CA LEU A 179 12.12 -15.12 4.60
C LEU A 179 13.28 -14.61 3.74
N THR A 180 12.99 -13.68 2.83
CA THR A 180 13.97 -13.08 1.92
C THR A 180 14.26 -11.63 2.26
N ASN A 181 13.26 -10.88 2.73
CA ASN A 181 13.44 -9.49 3.13
C ASN A 181 12.37 -9.07 4.15
N VAL A 182 12.68 -8.04 4.93
CA VAL A 182 11.72 -7.32 5.77
C VAL A 182 11.92 -5.83 5.57
N GLU A 183 10.82 -5.12 5.35
CA GLU A 183 10.81 -3.66 5.25
C GLU A 183 9.85 -3.10 6.30
N SER A 184 10.30 -2.15 7.11
CA SER A 184 9.45 -1.45 8.07
C SER A 184 9.22 -0.02 7.63
N PHE A 185 7.95 0.39 7.62
CA PHE A 185 7.50 1.69 7.16
C PHE A 185 6.94 2.51 8.32
N THR A 186 7.24 3.79 8.34
CA THR A 186 6.59 4.76 9.23
C THR A 186 6.28 6.03 8.45
N ASP A 187 5.00 6.34 8.35
CA ASP A 187 4.48 7.44 7.54
C ASP A 187 3.80 8.49 8.43
N THR A 188 4.02 9.75 8.09
CA THR A 188 3.21 10.87 8.59
C THR A 188 2.50 11.54 7.42
N HIS A 189 1.46 12.31 7.73
CA HIS A 189 0.61 12.94 6.72
C HIS A 189 0.31 14.39 7.09
N VAL A 190 0.11 15.21 6.07
CA VAL A 190 -0.30 16.61 6.19
C VAL A 190 -1.60 16.82 5.43
N ARG A 191 -2.57 17.43 6.09
CA ARG A 191 -3.85 17.79 5.46
C ARG A 191 -3.68 19.06 4.62
N VAL A 192 -4.04 18.98 3.33
CA VAL A 192 -4.09 20.11 2.40
C VAL A 192 -5.42 20.04 1.65
N GLY A 193 -6.27 21.05 1.81
CA GLY A 193 -7.66 20.98 1.33
C GLY A 193 -8.38 19.77 1.92
N ALA A 194 -8.98 18.93 1.06
CA ALA A 194 -9.63 17.68 1.44
C ALA A 194 -8.69 16.45 1.43
N CYS A 195 -7.38 16.63 1.23
CA CYS A 195 -6.44 15.54 1.02
C CYS A 195 -5.46 15.38 2.19
N ASP A 196 -5.34 14.16 2.73
CA ASP A 196 -4.20 13.78 3.58
C ASP A 196 -3.04 13.33 2.68
N LEU A 197 -2.07 14.23 2.47
CA LEU A 197 -0.89 14.04 1.63
C LEU A 197 0.30 13.51 2.45
N PRO A 198 1.30 12.85 1.82
CA PRO A 198 2.48 12.36 2.53
C PRO A 198 3.26 13.51 3.18
N GLY A 199 3.55 13.42 4.47
CA GLY A 199 4.39 14.37 5.21
C GLY A 199 5.82 13.86 5.33
N THR A 200 5.98 12.65 5.87
CA THR A 200 7.25 11.92 5.89
C THR A 200 7.00 10.45 5.65
N ARG A 201 8.02 9.76 5.15
CA ARG A 201 8.08 8.30 5.09
C ARG A 201 9.47 7.86 5.50
N ARG A 202 9.56 6.97 6.49
CA ARG A 202 10.78 6.25 6.84
C ARG A 202 10.64 4.81 6.42
N ILE A 203 11.69 4.28 5.79
CA ILE A 203 11.81 2.87 5.42
C ILE A 203 13.10 2.35 6.06
N ILE A 204 12.99 1.25 6.80
CA ILE A 204 14.11 0.53 7.38
C ILE A 204 14.18 -0.83 6.71
N THR A 205 15.34 -1.15 6.14
CA THR A 205 15.62 -2.41 5.45
C THR A 205 16.96 -2.98 5.93
N TYR A 206 17.21 -4.26 5.64
CA TYR A 206 18.52 -4.88 5.78
C TYR A 206 19.05 -5.25 4.40
N GLU A 207 20.05 -4.52 3.92
CA GLU A 207 20.62 -4.65 2.58
C GLU A 207 22.14 -4.74 2.71
N ASN A 208 22.79 -5.64 1.96
CA ASN A 208 24.27 -5.74 1.93
C ASN A 208 24.94 -5.85 3.31
N ASN A 209 24.38 -6.69 4.19
CA ASN A 209 24.86 -6.92 5.56
C ASN A 209 24.83 -5.69 6.49
N GLN A 210 23.96 -4.72 6.20
CA GLN A 210 23.79 -3.54 7.05
C GLN A 210 22.32 -3.10 7.10
N VAL A 211 21.95 -2.43 8.19
CA VAL A 211 20.69 -1.71 8.27
C VAL A 211 20.78 -0.45 7.41
N VAL A 212 19.81 -0.28 6.52
CA VAL A 212 19.68 0.93 5.70
C VAL A 212 18.40 1.65 6.10
N VAL A 213 18.52 2.94 6.38
CA VAL A 213 17.40 3.82 6.69
C VAL A 213 17.29 4.87 5.60
N LYS A 214 16.13 4.89 4.94
CA LYS A 214 15.78 5.89 3.92
C LYS A 214 14.60 6.70 4.42
N ASN A 215 14.70 8.03 4.35
CA ASN A 215 13.62 8.95 4.70
C ASN A 215 13.25 9.82 3.51
N LEU A 216 11.94 10.01 3.28
CA LEU A 216 11.36 11.04 2.45
C LEU A 216 10.72 12.07 3.37
N THR A 217 11.00 13.35 3.16
CA THR A 217 10.36 14.48 3.84
C THR A 217 9.79 15.42 2.80
N PHE A 218 8.50 15.71 2.91
CA PHE A 218 7.76 16.57 2.00
C PHE A 218 7.41 17.88 2.69
N THR A 219 7.59 18.99 1.99
CA THR A 219 7.22 20.33 2.47
C THR A 219 6.62 21.16 1.34
N ASN A 220 6.00 22.30 1.68
CA ASN A 220 5.44 23.24 0.71
C ASN A 220 4.44 22.61 -0.27
N HIS A 221 3.60 21.70 0.23
CA HIS A 221 2.58 21.02 -0.55
C HIS A 221 1.61 22.00 -1.22
N LYS A 222 1.30 21.75 -2.49
CA LYS A 222 0.27 22.47 -3.25
C LYS A 222 -0.56 21.45 -4.04
N LEU A 223 -1.88 21.57 -3.98
CA LEU A 223 -2.77 20.81 -4.85
C LEU A 223 -2.70 21.36 -6.28
N LEU A 224 -2.91 20.48 -7.26
CA LEU A 224 -3.02 20.81 -8.69
C LEU A 224 -4.46 21.12 -9.10
#